data_AF-M0N474-F1
#
_entry.id   AF-M0N474-F1
#
_cell.length_a   1.000
_cell.length_b   1.000
_cell.length_c   1.000
_cell.angle_alpha   90.00
_cell.angle_beta   90.00
_cell.angle_gamma   90.00
#
_symmetry.space_group_name_H-M   'P 1'
#
loop_
_entity.id
_entity.type
_entity.pdbx_description
1 polymer ?
#
loop_
_entity_poly.entity_id
_entity_poly.type
_entity_poly.pdbx_seq_one_letter_code
_entity_poly.pdbx_strand_id
1 'polypeptide(L)'
;MRLIQVRVRDESRDSVLDTLDDADADYVIADEAAGNDASIVYFPTPAGAVEEMLGRLSEAGLADDAFTIVTDVETATTPHFDELEGRYTQGPEDEIGLSHAELRTKAQELTPETTMFVVFAALSAILATAGLLLNSAIVIVGAMVVAPFAGSSLSASVGLVSDDGQSTANSLRSQFLGLVVATISATVAAAVFRWGHLVPSTLAVGRITQVGSFTTPTLLTLTIAVVAGAAGALALSTDLPVTIAGVAVAAAVVPATAAVGIGVVWAEPLLALGALALLLVNVVFINLSALVALLGFGYRPSEVSSLREWLSFSPRRIVSVLAAVGLALLVVAMLFGTYQYFLFDQAVNRNVDEVLDDPDYSNLELASASAEFGAAGLLGEEGSVTVVAARTTGEPYPRLSERLRRHIAAETNRDVSVEVRFVEYQRAGSG
;
A
#
# COMPACT_ATOMS: atom_id res chain seq x y z
N MET A 1 -18.77 -0.37 18.34
CA MET A 1 -19.38 -0.77 19.63
C MET A 1 -19.46 -2.30 19.76
N ARG A 2 -19.48 -2.82 20.97
CA ARG A 2 -19.58 -4.25 21.29
C ARG A 2 -20.69 -4.48 22.32
N LEU A 3 -21.36 -5.63 22.24
CA LEU A 3 -22.25 -6.10 23.31
C LEU A 3 -21.49 -7.16 24.11
N ILE A 4 -21.29 -6.89 25.40
CA ILE A 4 -20.70 -7.86 26.32
C ILE A 4 -21.84 -8.62 27.01
N GLN A 5 -21.73 -9.95 27.00
CA GLN A 5 -22.61 -10.86 27.74
C GLN A 5 -21.74 -11.65 28.68
N VAL A 6 -21.93 -11.48 29.98
CA VAL A 6 -21.10 -12.13 30.99
C VAL A 6 -21.96 -12.89 31.98
N ARG A 7 -21.56 -14.12 32.28
CA ARG A 7 -22.17 -14.94 33.33
C ARG A 7 -21.55 -14.59 34.68
N VAL A 8 -22.35 -14.06 35.59
CA VAL A 8 -21.95 -13.60 36.92
C VAL A 8 -22.58 -14.51 37.97
N ARG A 9 -21.81 -14.91 39.00
CA ARG A 9 -22.32 -15.70 40.12
C ARG A 9 -22.99 -14.78 41.15
N ASP A 10 -23.96 -15.29 41.90
CA ASP A 10 -24.67 -14.48 42.90
C ASP A 10 -23.75 -13.84 43.95
N GLU A 11 -22.65 -14.50 44.31
CA GLU A 11 -21.66 -14.00 45.28
C GLU A 11 -20.94 -12.72 44.82
N SER A 12 -20.73 -12.55 43.51
CA SER A 12 -20.06 -11.39 42.91
C SER A 12 -21.01 -10.49 42.14
N ARG A 13 -22.32 -10.78 42.15
CA ARG A 13 -23.34 -10.03 41.44
C ARG A 13 -23.33 -8.56 41.84
N ASP A 14 -23.48 -8.27 43.12
CA ASP A 14 -23.61 -6.89 43.60
C ASP A 14 -22.35 -6.08 43.27
N SER A 15 -21.16 -6.65 43.48
CA SER A 15 -19.89 -5.97 43.16
C SER A 15 -19.70 -5.71 41.66
N VAL A 16 -20.12 -6.63 40.80
CA VAL A 16 -20.11 -6.44 39.35
C VAL A 16 -21.08 -5.35 38.91
N LEU A 17 -22.30 -5.33 39.48
CA LEU A 17 -23.30 -4.30 39.16
C LEU A 17 -22.86 -2.92 39.65
N ASP A 18 -22.34 -2.83 40.87
CA ASP A 18 -21.78 -1.58 41.43
C ASP A 18 -20.66 -1.04 40.52
N THR A 19 -19.83 -1.92 39.96
CA THR A 19 -18.74 -1.52 39.03
C THR A 19 -19.28 -1.00 37.69
N LEU A 20 -20.39 -1.56 37.19
CA LEU A 20 -21.05 -1.07 35.98
C LEU A 20 -21.74 0.27 36.23
N ASP A 21 -22.38 0.44 37.39
CA ASP A 21 -22.99 1.70 37.83
C ASP A 21 -21.93 2.79 38.00
N ASP A 22 -20.79 2.49 38.65
CA ASP A 22 -19.65 3.41 38.80
C ASP A 22 -19.03 3.81 37.44
N ALA A 23 -19.19 2.98 36.42
CA ALA A 23 -18.73 3.25 35.07
C ALA A 23 -19.77 4.00 34.21
N ASP A 24 -20.97 4.29 34.72
CA ASP A 24 -22.14 4.77 33.98
C ASP A 24 -22.52 3.86 32.79
N ALA A 25 -22.32 2.54 32.94
CA ALA A 25 -22.65 1.57 31.91
C ALA A 25 -24.08 1.06 32.08
N ASP A 26 -24.96 1.33 31.11
CA ASP A 26 -26.31 0.78 31.13
C ASP A 26 -26.28 -0.74 30.90
N TYR A 27 -27.02 -1.51 31.70
CA TYR A 27 -27.04 -2.97 31.60
C TYR A 27 -28.44 -3.56 31.75
N VAL A 28 -28.59 -4.80 31.28
CA VAL A 28 -29.77 -5.65 31.48
C VAL A 28 -29.33 -6.97 32.12
N ILE A 29 -30.10 -7.47 33.08
CA ILE A 29 -29.82 -8.75 33.75
C ILE A 29 -30.90 -9.75 33.38
N ALA A 30 -30.49 -10.97 33.04
CA ALA A 30 -31.38 -12.13 32.93
C ALA A 30 -30.92 -13.23 33.90
N ASP A 31 -31.79 -13.67 34.80
CA ASP A 31 -31.48 -14.75 35.73
C ASP A 31 -31.59 -16.12 35.04
N GLU A 32 -30.68 -17.06 35.35
CA GLU A 32 -30.73 -18.41 34.77
C GLU A 32 -31.96 -19.17 35.27
N ALA A 33 -32.80 -19.64 34.34
CA ALA A 33 -33.96 -20.46 34.69
C ALA A 33 -33.51 -21.89 35.06
N ALA A 34 -33.29 -22.10 36.36
CA ALA A 34 -33.18 -23.35 37.12
C ALA A 34 -31.84 -23.52 37.89
N GLY A 35 -31.84 -23.10 39.15
CA GLY A 35 -31.02 -23.69 40.23
C GLY A 35 -29.51 -23.48 40.16
N ASN A 36 -29.02 -22.68 39.23
CA ASN A 36 -27.66 -22.17 39.25
C ASN A 36 -27.70 -20.75 39.83
N ASP A 37 -26.91 -20.51 40.88
CA ASP A 37 -26.74 -19.21 41.54
C ASP A 37 -25.94 -18.24 40.62
N ALA A 38 -26.50 -17.94 39.44
CA ALA A 38 -25.87 -17.12 38.41
C ALA A 38 -26.89 -16.36 37.54
N SER A 39 -26.50 -15.16 37.14
CA SER A 39 -27.22 -14.30 36.21
C SER A 39 -26.35 -13.97 34.99
N ILE A 40 -26.97 -13.68 33.86
CA ILE A 40 -26.29 -13.16 32.67
C ILE A 40 -26.52 -11.65 32.63
N VAL A 41 -25.43 -10.89 32.55
CA VAL A 41 -25.44 -9.42 32.42
C VAL A 41 -25.10 -9.05 30.98
N TYR A 42 -25.94 -8.23 30.37
CA TYR A 42 -25.82 -7.70 29.02
C TYR A 42 -25.56 -6.20 29.10
N PHE A 43 -24.46 -5.72 28.55
CA PHE A 43 -24.18 -4.29 28.53
C PHE A 43 -23.47 -3.89 27.22
N PRO A 44 -24.03 -2.95 26.45
CA PRO A 44 -23.33 -2.39 25.31
C PRO A 44 -22.17 -1.53 25.80
N THR A 45 -21.02 -1.69 25.16
CA THR A 45 -19.76 -1.04 25.53
C THR A 45 -19.11 -0.48 24.27
N PRO A 46 -18.57 0.75 24.30
CA PRO A 46 -17.70 1.25 23.25
C PRO A 46 -16.56 0.28 22.99
N ALA A 47 -16.14 0.10 21.75
CA ALA A 47 -15.15 -0.93 21.43
C ALA A 47 -13.80 -0.68 22.14
N GLY A 48 -13.43 0.58 22.34
CA GLY A 48 -12.24 0.99 23.11
C GLY A 48 -12.33 0.74 24.61
N ALA A 49 -13.53 0.57 25.17
CA ALA A 49 -13.77 0.38 26.60
C ALA A 49 -13.78 -1.11 27.03
N VAL A 50 -13.82 -2.05 26.08
CA VAL A 50 -14.04 -3.47 26.37
C VAL A 50 -13.00 -4.04 27.32
N GLU A 51 -11.72 -3.80 27.08
CA GLU A 51 -10.63 -4.35 27.90
C GLU A 51 -10.62 -3.74 29.30
N GLU A 52 -10.82 -2.42 29.42
CA GLU A 52 -10.90 -1.75 30.72
C GLU A 52 -12.12 -2.22 31.53
N MET A 53 -13.29 -2.34 30.89
CA MET A 53 -14.49 -2.85 31.53
C MET A 53 -14.29 -4.29 32.02
N LEU A 54 -13.75 -5.18 31.19
CA LEU A 54 -13.46 -6.56 31.62
C LEU A 54 -12.42 -6.62 32.74
N GLY A 55 -11.41 -5.74 32.72
CA GLY A 55 -10.43 -5.60 33.79
C GLY A 55 -11.07 -5.18 35.12
N ARG A 56 -11.87 -4.12 35.11
CA ARG A 56 -12.62 -3.66 36.30
C ARG A 56 -13.57 -4.74 36.83
N LEU A 57 -14.25 -5.47 35.95
CA LEU A 57 -15.12 -6.58 36.35
C LEU A 57 -14.33 -7.73 36.99
N SER A 58 -13.16 -8.08 36.47
CA SER A 58 -12.27 -9.08 37.09
C SER A 58 -11.82 -8.65 38.49
N GLU A 59 -11.43 -7.38 38.67
CA GLU A 59 -11.09 -6.80 39.98
C GLU A 59 -12.28 -6.81 40.96
N ALA A 60 -13.50 -6.65 40.45
CA ALA A 60 -14.75 -6.71 41.19
C ALA A 60 -15.21 -8.14 41.55
N GLY A 61 -14.43 -9.17 41.22
CA GLY A 61 -14.72 -10.56 41.57
C GLY A 61 -15.41 -11.37 40.46
N LEU A 62 -15.39 -10.88 39.22
CA LEU A 62 -15.70 -11.73 38.07
C LEU A 62 -14.60 -12.78 37.91
N ALA A 63 -14.98 -14.06 37.86
CA ALA A 63 -14.01 -15.15 37.72
C ALA A 63 -13.29 -15.08 36.37
N ASP A 64 -11.99 -15.35 36.35
CA ASP A 64 -11.19 -15.38 35.10
C ASP A 64 -11.70 -16.42 34.08
N ASP A 65 -12.43 -17.44 34.54
CA ASP A 65 -13.07 -18.47 33.73
C ASP A 65 -14.57 -18.21 33.48
N ALA A 66 -15.06 -17.00 33.78
CA ALA A 66 -16.45 -16.63 33.54
C ALA A 66 -16.80 -16.70 32.05
N PHE A 67 -17.96 -17.27 31.76
CA PHE A 67 -18.47 -17.35 30.40
C PHE A 67 -18.78 -15.93 29.89
N THR A 68 -17.95 -15.45 28.97
CA THR A 68 -18.01 -14.09 28.43
C THR A 68 -18.12 -14.17 26.90
N ILE A 69 -19.15 -13.53 26.34
CA ILE A 69 -19.33 -13.35 24.90
C ILE A 69 -19.19 -11.87 24.60
N VAL A 70 -18.38 -11.54 23.60
CA VAL A 70 -18.27 -10.18 23.04
C VAL A 70 -18.75 -10.25 21.60
N THR A 71 -19.83 -9.54 21.28
CA THR A 71 -20.44 -9.56 19.93
C THR A 71 -20.43 -8.17 19.31
N ASP A 72 -20.19 -8.10 18.00
CA ASP A 72 -20.43 -6.89 17.21
C ASP A 72 -21.92 -6.57 17.12
N VAL A 73 -22.28 -5.34 17.45
CA VAL A 73 -23.65 -4.84 17.29
C VAL A 73 -23.65 -3.58 16.43
N GLU A 74 -24.61 -3.49 15.50
CA GLU A 74 -24.73 -2.36 14.58
C GLU A 74 -25.27 -1.11 15.26
N THR A 75 -26.16 -1.26 16.25
CA THR A 75 -26.74 -0.15 17.03
C THR A 75 -27.24 -0.66 18.37
N ALA A 76 -26.98 0.09 19.44
CA ALA A 76 -27.70 -0.01 20.71
C ALA A 76 -28.09 1.40 21.14
N THR A 77 -29.28 1.55 21.73
CA THR A 77 -29.75 2.83 22.26
C THR A 77 -29.97 2.66 23.75
N THR A 78 -29.10 3.27 24.54
CA THR A 78 -29.20 3.31 26.00
C THR A 78 -29.02 4.74 26.49
N PRO A 79 -29.59 5.11 27.65
CA PRO A 79 -29.61 6.49 28.13
C PRO A 79 -28.23 7.17 28.25
N HIS A 80 -27.18 6.42 28.62
CA HIS A 80 -25.85 6.96 28.90
C HIS A 80 -24.79 6.52 27.88
N PHE A 81 -25.18 5.86 26.79
CA PHE A 81 -24.22 5.33 25.82
C PHE A 81 -23.31 6.41 25.22
N ASP A 82 -23.86 7.57 24.87
CA ASP A 82 -23.11 8.67 24.25
C ASP A 82 -22.06 9.26 25.22
N GLU A 83 -22.37 9.31 26.52
CA GLU A 83 -21.45 9.79 27.57
C GLU A 83 -20.34 8.77 27.84
N LEU A 84 -20.70 7.48 27.86
CA LEU A 84 -19.77 6.36 27.98
C LEU A 84 -18.83 6.28 26.76
N GLU A 85 -19.38 6.42 25.56
CA GLU A 85 -18.63 6.48 24.31
C GLU A 85 -17.67 7.67 24.31
N GLY A 86 -18.13 8.86 24.71
CA GLY A 86 -17.26 10.03 24.87
C GLY A 86 -16.06 9.78 25.78
N ARG A 87 -16.23 9.03 26.88
CA ARG A 87 -15.17 8.76 27.86
C ARG A 87 -14.07 7.82 27.35
N TYR A 88 -14.43 6.87 26.48
CA TYR A 88 -13.54 5.78 26.06
C TYR A 88 -13.14 5.81 24.58
N THR A 89 -13.72 6.72 23.81
CA THR A 89 -13.47 6.88 22.37
C THR A 89 -12.82 8.24 22.06
N GLN A 90 -12.73 9.13 23.06
CA GLN A 90 -11.92 10.34 22.98
C GLN A 90 -10.47 9.99 23.33
N GLY A 91 -9.57 10.14 22.35
CA GLY A 91 -8.15 10.00 22.54
C GLY A 91 -7.55 11.07 23.48
N PRO A 92 -6.24 11.03 23.76
CA PRO A 92 -5.61 11.77 24.85
C PRO A 92 -5.69 13.30 24.79
N GLU A 93 -6.18 13.88 23.69
CA GLU A 93 -6.24 15.34 23.47
C GLU A 93 -7.41 15.71 22.53
N ASP A 94 -8.67 15.36 22.87
CA ASP A 94 -9.87 15.79 22.10
C ASP A 94 -9.89 15.37 20.60
N GLU A 95 -9.01 14.47 20.17
CA GLU A 95 -8.97 13.93 18.80
C GLU A 95 -9.59 12.53 18.72
N ILE A 96 -10.45 12.33 17.71
CA ILE A 96 -11.15 11.08 17.39
C ILE A 96 -10.12 9.99 17.05
N GLY A 97 -9.99 8.94 17.88
CA GLY A 97 -9.07 7.82 17.61
C GLY A 97 -9.34 6.58 18.47
N LEU A 98 -9.16 5.39 17.89
CA LEU A 98 -9.28 4.09 18.58
C LEU A 98 -8.17 3.89 19.63
N SER A 99 -8.36 3.02 20.63
CA SER A 99 -7.28 2.66 21.58
C SER A 99 -6.18 1.79 20.94
N HIS A 100 -4.98 1.69 21.54
CA HIS A 100 -3.89 0.82 21.03
C HIS A 100 -4.31 -0.66 20.93
N ALA A 101 -5.12 -1.14 21.88
CA ALA A 101 -5.64 -2.50 21.89
C ALA A 101 -6.65 -2.73 20.77
N GLU A 102 -7.55 -1.76 20.56
CA GLU A 102 -8.54 -1.84 19.49
C GLU A 102 -7.91 -1.72 18.10
N LEU A 103 -6.93 -0.82 17.91
CA LEU A 103 -6.10 -0.74 16.71
C LEU A 103 -5.45 -2.09 16.39
N ARG A 104 -4.90 -2.76 17.40
CA ARG A 104 -4.24 -4.06 17.25
C ARG A 104 -5.23 -5.15 16.84
N THR A 105 -6.38 -5.22 17.50
CA THR A 105 -7.44 -6.17 17.18
C THR A 105 -7.94 -5.95 15.76
N LYS A 106 -8.26 -4.71 15.39
CA LYS A 106 -8.68 -4.34 14.03
C LYS A 106 -7.61 -4.68 13.00
N ALA A 107 -6.33 -4.45 13.31
CA ALA A 107 -5.22 -4.83 12.43
C ALA A 107 -5.06 -6.36 12.27
N GLN A 108 -5.35 -7.14 13.31
CA GLN A 108 -5.29 -8.60 13.29
C GLN A 108 -6.49 -9.22 12.55
N GLU A 109 -7.68 -8.65 12.68
CA GLU A 109 -8.88 -9.06 11.92
C GLU A 109 -8.68 -8.87 10.41
N LEU A 110 -7.86 -7.90 10.00
CA LEU A 110 -7.53 -7.66 8.60
C LEU A 110 -6.49 -8.62 8.03
N THR A 111 -5.78 -9.38 8.86
CA THR A 111 -4.88 -10.43 8.39
C THR A 111 -5.66 -11.72 8.17
N PRO A 112 -5.93 -12.13 6.91
CA PRO A 112 -6.62 -13.38 6.65
C PRO A 112 -5.78 -14.56 7.16
N GLU A 113 -6.41 -15.71 7.40
CA GLU A 113 -5.64 -16.95 7.61
C GLU A 113 -4.57 -17.10 6.52
N THR A 114 -3.36 -17.49 6.92
CA THR A 114 -2.19 -17.57 6.04
C THR A 114 -2.49 -18.28 4.71
N THR A 115 -3.30 -19.34 4.75
CA THR A 115 -3.74 -20.08 3.56
C THR A 115 -4.57 -19.23 2.61
N MET A 116 -5.62 -18.56 3.11
CA MET A 116 -6.49 -17.70 2.29
C MET A 116 -5.70 -16.51 1.74
N PHE A 117 -4.86 -15.91 2.57
CA PHE A 117 -3.98 -14.81 2.17
C PHE A 117 -3.09 -15.20 0.97
N VAL A 118 -2.44 -16.38 1.04
CA VAL A 118 -1.59 -16.91 -0.04
C VAL A 118 -2.40 -17.20 -1.31
N VAL A 119 -3.60 -17.77 -1.19
CA VAL A 119 -4.47 -18.07 -2.33
C VAL A 119 -4.94 -16.77 -3.02
N PHE A 120 -5.43 -15.79 -2.27
CA PHE A 120 -5.87 -14.51 -2.84
C PHE A 120 -4.71 -13.71 -3.43
N ALA A 121 -3.52 -13.76 -2.83
CA ALA A 121 -2.30 -13.19 -3.40
C ALA A 121 -1.93 -13.84 -4.75
N ALA A 122 -2.02 -15.16 -4.85
CA ALA A 122 -1.79 -15.88 -6.11
C ALA A 122 -2.83 -15.53 -7.19
N LEU A 123 -4.12 -15.55 -6.84
CA LEU A 123 -5.22 -15.25 -7.78
C LEU A 123 -5.18 -13.82 -8.29
N SER A 124 -4.95 -12.84 -7.40
CA SER A 124 -4.81 -11.43 -7.79
C SER A 124 -3.61 -11.24 -8.72
N ALA A 125 -2.47 -11.88 -8.47
CA ALA A 125 -1.30 -11.79 -9.34
C ALA A 125 -1.53 -12.40 -10.73
N ILE A 126 -2.24 -13.53 -10.82
CA ILE A 126 -2.64 -14.13 -12.11
C ILE A 126 -3.55 -13.17 -12.88
N LEU A 127 -4.57 -12.60 -12.21
CA LEU A 127 -5.51 -11.68 -12.83
C LEU A 127 -4.83 -10.39 -13.29
N ALA A 128 -3.93 -9.84 -12.48
CA ALA A 128 -3.14 -8.66 -12.83
C ALA A 128 -2.22 -8.93 -14.02
N THR A 129 -1.60 -10.12 -14.10
CA THR A 129 -0.78 -10.53 -15.24
C THR A 129 -1.61 -10.55 -16.52
N ALA A 130 -2.81 -11.13 -16.48
CA ALA A 130 -3.73 -11.11 -17.62
C ALA A 130 -4.15 -9.68 -17.98
N GLY A 131 -4.48 -8.85 -16.99
CA GLY A 131 -4.87 -7.46 -17.20
C GLY A 131 -3.77 -6.59 -17.82
N LEU A 132 -2.51 -6.78 -17.40
CA LEU A 132 -1.35 -6.12 -17.98
C LEU A 132 -1.13 -6.53 -19.44
N LEU A 133 -1.16 -7.83 -19.74
CA LEU A 133 -0.97 -8.33 -21.12
C LEU A 133 -2.12 -7.94 -22.05
N LEU A 134 -3.33 -7.76 -21.51
CA LEU A 134 -4.50 -7.23 -22.24
C LEU A 134 -4.49 -5.70 -22.36
N ASN A 135 -3.53 -5.00 -21.75
CA ASN A 135 -3.51 -3.54 -21.65
C ASN A 135 -4.83 -2.97 -21.07
N SER A 136 -5.45 -3.67 -20.11
CA SER A 136 -6.76 -3.35 -19.56
C SER A 136 -6.67 -2.88 -18.12
N ALA A 137 -6.78 -1.56 -17.92
CA ALA A 137 -6.83 -0.95 -16.60
C ALA A 137 -7.97 -1.50 -15.73
N ILE A 138 -9.12 -1.82 -16.33
CA ILE A 138 -10.30 -2.34 -15.60
C ILE A 138 -10.01 -3.71 -14.97
N VAL A 139 -9.37 -4.62 -15.72
CA VAL A 139 -9.01 -5.95 -15.21
C VAL A 139 -7.96 -5.84 -14.10
N ILE A 140 -7.04 -4.90 -14.23
CA ILE A 140 -6.01 -4.63 -13.22
C ILE A 140 -6.63 -4.10 -11.94
N VAL A 141 -7.60 -3.19 -12.02
CA VAL A 141 -8.37 -2.73 -10.86
C VAL A 141 -9.13 -3.89 -10.21
N GLY A 142 -9.73 -4.77 -11.02
CA GLY A 142 -10.37 -6.00 -10.52
C GLY A 142 -9.40 -6.89 -9.73
N ALA A 143 -8.15 -7.03 -10.20
CA ALA A 143 -7.10 -7.76 -9.49
C ALA A 143 -6.71 -7.10 -8.16
N MET A 144 -6.68 -5.77 -8.09
CA MET A 144 -6.37 -5.03 -6.86
C MET A 144 -7.42 -5.28 -5.76
N VAL A 145 -8.71 -5.32 -6.13
CA VAL A 145 -9.82 -5.55 -5.17
C VAL A 145 -9.73 -6.92 -4.50
N VAL A 146 -9.18 -7.93 -5.20
CA VAL A 146 -9.02 -9.29 -4.69
C VAL A 146 -7.81 -9.44 -3.75
N ALA A 147 -6.84 -8.53 -3.82
CA ALA A 147 -5.54 -8.73 -3.20
C ALA A 147 -5.52 -8.39 -1.69
N PRO A 148 -4.97 -9.26 -0.83
CA PRO A 148 -5.07 -9.10 0.62
C PRO A 148 -3.88 -8.34 1.24
N PHE A 149 -3.17 -7.49 0.49
CA PHE A 149 -1.92 -6.85 0.96
C PHE A 149 -2.12 -5.76 2.01
N ALA A 150 -3.33 -5.25 2.17
CA ALA A 150 -3.67 -4.21 3.14
C ALA A 150 -3.36 -4.62 4.58
N GLY A 151 -3.91 -5.77 5.01
CA GLY A 151 -3.84 -6.22 6.39
C GLY A 151 -2.41 -6.46 6.86
N SER A 152 -1.57 -7.09 6.03
CA SER A 152 -0.17 -7.34 6.40
C SER A 152 0.68 -6.07 6.52
N SER A 153 0.43 -5.06 5.67
CA SER A 153 1.12 -3.75 5.71
C SER A 153 0.70 -2.92 6.92
N LEU A 154 -0.61 -2.88 7.18
CA LEU A 154 -1.19 -2.12 8.29
C LEU A 154 -0.86 -2.75 9.64
N SER A 155 -0.94 -4.08 9.75
CA SER A 155 -0.55 -4.82 10.95
C SER A 155 0.93 -4.66 11.29
N ALA A 156 1.82 -4.62 10.27
CA ALA A 156 3.23 -4.32 10.51
C ALA A 156 3.44 -2.90 11.06
N SER A 157 2.68 -1.93 10.55
CA SER A 157 2.77 -0.53 10.99
C SER A 157 2.21 -0.33 12.41
N VAL A 158 1.11 -1.00 12.76
CA VAL A 158 0.57 -1.01 14.13
C VAL A 158 1.50 -1.72 15.10
N GLY A 159 2.08 -2.86 14.72
CA GLY A 159 3.04 -3.57 15.57
C GLY A 159 4.25 -2.69 15.95
N LEU A 160 4.71 -1.83 15.04
CA LEU A 160 5.79 -0.87 15.30
C LEU A 160 5.39 0.23 16.28
N VAL A 161 4.13 0.65 16.27
CA VAL A 161 3.62 1.71 17.14
C VAL A 161 3.23 1.18 18.52
N SER A 162 2.79 -0.07 18.61
CA SER A 162 2.43 -0.74 19.87
C SER A 162 3.61 -1.47 20.55
N ASP A 163 4.85 -1.25 20.09
CA ASP A 163 6.09 -1.90 20.56
C ASP A 163 6.04 -3.45 20.58
N ASP A 164 5.21 -4.06 19.74
CA ASP A 164 5.16 -5.51 19.58
C ASP A 164 6.07 -5.94 18.42
N GLY A 165 7.36 -6.06 18.75
CA GLY A 165 8.38 -6.51 17.81
C GLY A 165 8.13 -7.93 17.25
N GLN A 166 7.39 -8.79 17.96
CA GLN A 166 7.09 -10.13 17.49
C GLN A 166 5.94 -10.14 16.48
N SER A 167 4.86 -9.40 16.74
CA SER A 167 3.79 -9.16 15.78
C SER A 167 4.30 -8.46 14.52
N THR A 168 5.12 -7.42 14.68
CA THR A 168 5.77 -6.71 13.56
C THR A 168 6.55 -7.67 12.66
N ALA A 169 7.42 -8.50 13.25
CA ALA A 169 8.22 -9.46 12.49
C ALA A 169 7.35 -10.51 11.79
N ASN A 170 6.26 -10.95 12.42
CA ASN A 170 5.32 -11.90 11.82
C ASN A 170 4.55 -11.27 10.66
N SER A 171 4.05 -10.04 10.79
CA SER A 171 3.33 -9.32 9.73
C SER A 171 4.23 -9.02 8.53
N LEU A 172 5.48 -8.61 8.76
CA LEU A 172 6.47 -8.43 7.68
C LEU A 172 6.83 -9.74 7.00
N ARG A 173 6.94 -10.86 7.74
CA ARG A 173 7.16 -12.19 7.14
C ARG A 173 5.98 -12.64 6.30
N SER A 174 4.76 -12.44 6.79
CA SER A 174 3.55 -12.76 6.04
C SER A 174 3.42 -11.91 4.78
N GLN A 175 3.71 -10.60 4.86
CA GLN A 175 3.76 -9.71 3.72
C GLN A 175 4.77 -10.19 2.68
N PHE A 176 6.00 -10.51 3.12
CA PHE A 176 7.05 -11.03 2.24
C PHE A 176 6.66 -12.36 1.59
N LEU A 177 6.10 -13.30 2.36
CA LEU A 177 5.63 -14.58 1.84
C LEU A 177 4.55 -14.39 0.78
N GLY A 178 3.56 -13.54 1.04
CA GLY A 178 2.50 -13.23 0.07
C GLY A 178 3.05 -12.63 -1.20
N LEU A 179 4.02 -11.73 -1.09
CA LEU A 179 4.63 -11.08 -2.24
C LEU A 179 5.46 -12.06 -3.07
N VAL A 180 6.22 -12.94 -2.42
CA VAL A 180 6.97 -14.02 -3.10
C VAL A 180 6.01 -14.95 -3.83
N VAL A 181 4.93 -15.40 -3.18
CA VAL A 181 3.94 -16.26 -3.83
C VAL A 181 3.29 -15.53 -5.00
N ALA A 182 2.84 -14.29 -4.82
CA ALA A 182 2.24 -13.50 -5.88
C ALA A 182 3.21 -13.32 -7.07
N THR A 183 4.49 -13.05 -6.81
CA THR A 183 5.51 -12.94 -7.86
C THR A 183 5.70 -14.26 -8.62
N ILE A 184 5.78 -15.39 -7.90
CA ILE A 184 5.89 -16.72 -8.51
C ILE A 184 4.64 -17.02 -9.33
N SER A 185 3.45 -16.77 -8.79
CA SER A 185 2.17 -16.99 -9.48
C SER A 185 2.04 -16.11 -10.72
N ALA A 186 2.45 -14.85 -10.68
CA ALA A 186 2.52 -13.97 -11.85
C ALA A 186 3.50 -14.51 -12.89
N THR A 187 4.68 -14.95 -12.47
CA THR A 187 5.70 -15.54 -13.37
C THR A 187 5.17 -16.81 -14.03
N VAL A 188 4.53 -17.70 -13.28
CA VAL A 188 3.92 -18.93 -13.81
C VAL A 188 2.78 -18.58 -14.76
N ALA A 189 1.91 -17.63 -14.40
CA ALA A 189 0.83 -17.17 -15.28
C ALA A 189 1.36 -16.60 -16.59
N ALA A 190 2.34 -15.70 -16.51
CA ALA A 190 3.02 -15.12 -17.66
C ALA A 190 3.63 -16.22 -18.56
N ALA A 191 4.27 -17.23 -17.97
CA ALA A 191 4.85 -18.36 -18.68
C ALA A 191 3.78 -19.20 -19.40
N VAL A 192 2.68 -19.50 -18.70
CA VAL A 192 1.52 -20.22 -19.28
C VAL A 192 0.90 -19.41 -20.41
N PHE A 193 0.75 -18.09 -20.27
CA PHE A 193 0.19 -17.25 -21.32
C PHE A 193 1.10 -17.16 -22.55
N ARG A 194 2.42 -17.06 -22.34
CA ARG A 194 3.41 -17.01 -23.42
C ARG A 194 3.53 -18.35 -24.15
N TRP A 195 3.81 -19.43 -23.43
CA TRP A 195 4.06 -20.74 -24.04
C TRP A 195 2.79 -21.51 -24.40
N GLY A 196 1.66 -21.18 -23.76
CA GLY A 196 0.33 -21.66 -24.13
C GLY A 196 -0.25 -20.98 -25.37
N HIS A 197 0.49 -20.07 -26.02
CA HIS A 197 0.05 -19.34 -27.22
C HIS A 197 -1.25 -18.53 -27.02
N LEU A 198 -1.53 -18.13 -25.78
CA LEU A 198 -2.69 -17.28 -25.44
C LEU A 198 -2.41 -15.81 -25.79
N VAL A 199 -1.15 -15.48 -26.03
CA VAL A 199 -0.65 -14.15 -26.40
C VAL A 199 0.28 -14.31 -27.61
N PRO A 200 0.29 -13.38 -28.58
CA PRO A 200 1.19 -13.46 -29.72
C PRO A 200 2.66 -13.56 -29.28
N SER A 201 3.41 -14.51 -29.86
CA SER A 201 4.83 -14.72 -29.53
C SER A 201 5.73 -13.53 -29.91
N THR A 202 5.28 -12.68 -30.82
CA THR A 202 5.93 -11.43 -31.24
C THR A 202 5.53 -10.22 -30.38
N LEU A 203 4.74 -10.41 -29.31
CA LEU A 203 4.30 -9.31 -28.47
C LEU A 203 5.50 -8.69 -27.73
N ALA A 204 5.80 -7.45 -28.08
CA ALA A 204 6.76 -6.61 -27.38
C ALA A 204 6.12 -6.05 -26.10
N VAL A 205 6.27 -6.76 -24.98
CA VAL A 205 5.70 -6.34 -23.67
C VAL A 205 6.16 -4.96 -23.21
N GLY A 206 7.37 -4.54 -23.58
CA GLY A 206 7.86 -3.18 -23.31
C GLY A 206 7.05 -2.07 -24.00
N ARG A 207 6.32 -2.38 -25.09
CA ARG A 207 5.46 -1.41 -25.80
C ARG A 207 4.04 -1.33 -25.24
N ILE A 208 3.70 -2.19 -24.29
CA ILE A 208 2.38 -2.16 -23.66
C ILE A 208 2.41 -1.05 -22.63
N THR A 209 1.62 0.00 -22.88
CA THR A 209 1.54 1.19 -22.01
C THR A 209 1.35 0.80 -20.54
N GLN A 210 0.43 -0.12 -20.28
CA GLN A 210 0.13 -0.52 -18.91
C GLN A 210 1.27 -1.31 -18.24
N VAL A 211 2.08 -2.08 -18.99
CA VAL A 211 3.28 -2.73 -18.43
C VAL A 211 4.33 -1.66 -18.11
N GLY A 212 4.57 -0.72 -19.02
CA GLY A 212 5.52 0.39 -18.83
C GLY A 212 5.19 1.27 -17.61
N SER A 213 3.91 1.52 -17.35
CA SER A 213 3.46 2.31 -16.18
C SER A 213 3.84 1.69 -14.82
N PHE A 214 4.11 0.39 -14.77
CA PHE A 214 4.44 -0.34 -13.53
C PHE A 214 5.86 -0.91 -13.53
N THR A 215 6.75 -0.37 -14.37
CA THR A 215 8.16 -0.79 -14.43
C THR A 215 9.13 0.34 -14.10
N THR A 216 8.67 1.59 -14.06
CA THR A 216 9.53 2.75 -13.80
C THR A 216 9.08 3.48 -12.54
N PRO A 217 9.94 3.56 -11.50
CA PRO A 217 9.67 4.36 -10.32
C PRO A 217 9.71 5.85 -10.62
N THR A 218 8.61 6.54 -10.34
CA THR A 218 8.47 7.98 -10.48
C THR A 218 8.07 8.63 -9.15
N LEU A 219 8.29 9.95 -9.03
CA LEU A 219 7.81 10.72 -7.86
C LEU A 219 6.28 10.60 -7.69
N LEU A 220 5.54 10.46 -8.79
CA LEU A 220 4.08 10.26 -8.74
C LEU A 220 3.74 8.88 -8.17
N THR A 221 4.44 7.82 -8.59
CA THR A 221 4.24 6.47 -8.00
C THR A 221 4.59 6.45 -6.51
N LEU A 222 5.60 7.22 -6.08
CA LEU A 222 5.94 7.40 -4.67
C LEU A 222 4.82 8.09 -3.89
N THR A 223 4.24 9.14 -4.48
CA THR A 223 3.13 9.89 -3.89
C THR A 223 1.93 8.96 -3.67
N ILE A 224 1.64 8.08 -4.63
CA ILE A 224 0.58 7.07 -4.49
C ILE A 224 0.86 6.14 -3.31
N ALA A 225 2.10 5.63 -3.16
CA ALA A 225 2.47 4.76 -2.06
C ALA A 225 2.35 5.45 -0.68
N VAL A 226 2.78 6.72 -0.59
CA VAL A 226 2.64 7.52 0.64
C VAL A 226 1.16 7.73 0.98
N VAL A 227 0.37 8.20 0.02
CA VAL A 227 -1.08 8.43 0.23
C VAL A 227 -1.79 7.13 0.60
N ALA A 228 -1.45 6.00 -0.03
CA ALA A 228 -2.04 4.70 0.30
C ALA A 228 -1.71 4.27 1.74
N GLY A 229 -0.46 4.44 2.19
CA GLY A 229 -0.06 4.16 3.56
C GLY A 229 -0.77 5.05 4.58
N ALA A 230 -0.80 6.36 4.33
CA ALA A 230 -1.49 7.32 5.19
C ALA A 230 -3.01 7.07 5.25
N ALA A 231 -3.65 6.81 4.10
CA ALA A 231 -5.07 6.48 4.04
C ALA A 231 -5.38 5.17 4.77
N GLY A 232 -4.49 4.19 4.72
CA GLY A 232 -4.64 2.96 5.49
C GLY A 232 -4.46 3.13 6.99
N ALA A 233 -3.50 3.94 7.42
CA ALA A 233 -3.40 4.33 8.83
C ALA A 233 -4.66 5.07 9.30
N LEU A 234 -5.16 6.03 8.51
CA LEU A 234 -6.38 6.76 8.83
C LEU A 234 -7.61 5.86 8.90
N ALA A 235 -7.79 4.96 7.93
CA ALA A 235 -8.91 4.02 7.92
C ALA A 235 -8.85 3.05 9.10
N LEU A 236 -7.64 2.76 9.58
CA LEU A 236 -7.44 1.89 10.73
C LEU A 236 -7.66 2.62 12.05
N SER A 237 -7.24 3.89 12.16
CA SER A 237 -7.40 4.72 13.36
C SER A 237 -8.79 5.34 13.52
N THR A 238 -9.64 5.19 12.51
CA THR A 238 -11.03 5.66 12.51
C THR A 238 -11.97 4.48 12.30
N ASP A 239 -13.28 4.70 12.46
CA ASP A 239 -14.33 3.71 12.14
C ASP A 239 -14.64 3.61 10.63
N LEU A 240 -13.71 4.03 9.78
CA LEU A 240 -13.86 3.89 8.34
C LEU A 240 -13.66 2.44 7.87
N PRO A 241 -14.32 2.03 6.77
CA PRO A 241 -14.11 0.73 6.17
C PRO A 241 -12.67 0.58 5.65
N VAL A 242 -11.92 -0.37 6.23
CA VAL A 242 -10.51 -0.61 5.88
C VAL A 242 -10.34 -1.17 4.46
N THR A 243 -11.41 -1.68 3.87
CA THR A 243 -11.45 -2.14 2.47
C THR A 243 -11.04 -1.05 1.48
N ILE A 244 -11.39 0.23 1.74
CA ILE A 244 -11.05 1.35 0.85
C ILE A 244 -9.53 1.56 0.81
N ALA A 245 -8.89 1.57 1.98
CA ALA A 245 -7.44 1.63 2.08
C ALA A 245 -6.76 0.40 1.46
N GLY A 246 -7.41 -0.76 1.56
CA GLY A 246 -6.86 -1.99 1.00
C GLY A 246 -6.73 -1.97 -0.51
N VAL A 247 -7.71 -1.38 -1.21
CA VAL A 247 -7.61 -1.17 -2.67
C VAL A 247 -6.45 -0.23 -3.01
N ALA A 248 -6.22 0.83 -2.23
CA ALA A 248 -5.11 1.76 -2.46
C ALA A 248 -3.73 1.10 -2.29
N VAL A 249 -3.56 0.30 -1.23
CA VAL A 249 -2.33 -0.48 -0.99
C VAL A 249 -2.12 -1.51 -2.11
N ALA A 250 -3.19 -2.24 -2.49
CA ALA A 250 -3.14 -3.20 -3.58
C ALA A 250 -2.81 -2.55 -4.92
N ALA A 251 -3.28 -1.33 -5.18
CA ALA A 251 -3.00 -0.60 -6.41
C ALA A 251 -1.52 -0.31 -6.63
N ALA A 252 -0.76 -0.12 -5.55
CA ALA A 252 0.68 0.11 -5.60
C ALA A 252 1.49 -1.20 -5.70
N VAL A 253 0.99 -2.32 -5.15
CA VAL A 253 1.76 -3.57 -5.01
C VAL A 253 1.47 -4.57 -6.13
N VAL A 254 0.19 -4.80 -6.44
CA VAL A 254 -0.26 -5.91 -7.30
C VAL A 254 0.24 -5.78 -8.74
N PRO A 255 0.10 -4.62 -9.42
CA PRO A 255 0.52 -4.52 -10.82
C PRO A 255 2.03 -4.60 -10.97
N ALA A 256 2.80 -3.99 -10.05
CA ALA A 256 4.26 -4.08 -10.05
C ALA A 256 4.72 -5.53 -9.89
N THR A 257 4.06 -6.29 -9.00
CA THR A 257 4.31 -7.74 -8.82
C THR A 257 4.07 -8.53 -10.11
N ALA A 258 2.98 -8.24 -10.81
CA ALA A 258 2.68 -8.87 -12.08
C ALA A 258 3.68 -8.48 -13.18
N ALA A 259 4.10 -7.21 -13.23
CA ALA A 259 5.10 -6.71 -14.17
C ALA A 259 6.47 -7.38 -13.97
N VAL A 260 6.87 -7.67 -12.71
CA VAL A 260 8.08 -8.48 -12.43
C VAL A 260 7.98 -9.85 -13.11
N GLY A 261 6.87 -10.56 -12.90
CA GLY A 261 6.66 -11.88 -13.50
C GLY A 261 6.68 -11.87 -15.03
N ILE A 262 6.07 -10.85 -15.64
CA ILE A 262 6.11 -10.65 -17.10
C ILE A 262 7.55 -10.40 -17.57
N GLY A 263 8.30 -9.50 -16.92
CA GLY A 263 9.68 -9.20 -17.31
C GLY A 263 10.60 -10.42 -17.24
N VAL A 264 10.46 -11.23 -16.19
CA VAL A 264 11.20 -12.49 -16.03
C VAL A 264 10.90 -13.45 -17.17
N VAL A 265 9.62 -13.65 -17.50
CA VAL A 265 9.22 -14.60 -18.55
C VAL A 265 9.64 -14.14 -19.93
N TRP A 266 9.55 -12.85 -20.22
CA TRP A 266 9.95 -12.29 -21.52
C TRP A 266 11.46 -12.13 -21.69
N ALA A 267 12.25 -12.44 -20.67
CA ALA A 267 13.71 -12.25 -20.64
C ALA A 267 14.11 -10.77 -20.86
N GLU A 268 13.32 -9.85 -20.30
CA GLU A 268 13.55 -8.42 -20.32
C GLU A 268 14.06 -7.97 -18.93
N PRO A 269 15.37 -8.05 -18.66
CA PRO A 269 15.92 -7.84 -17.32
C PRO A 269 15.67 -6.42 -16.80
N LEU A 270 15.71 -5.41 -17.68
CA LEU A 270 15.42 -4.03 -17.33
C LEU A 270 13.98 -3.87 -16.81
N LEU A 271 13.02 -4.50 -17.50
CA LEU A 271 11.61 -4.46 -17.15
C LEU A 271 11.39 -5.14 -15.79
N ALA A 272 11.97 -6.33 -15.61
CA ALA A 272 11.86 -7.09 -14.38
C ALA A 272 12.48 -6.34 -13.18
N LEU A 273 13.69 -5.79 -13.35
CA LEU A 273 14.41 -5.05 -12.31
C LEU A 273 13.70 -3.74 -11.97
N GLY A 274 13.22 -2.99 -12.96
CA GLY A 274 12.48 -1.76 -12.74
C GLY A 274 11.17 -2.00 -11.98
N ALA A 275 10.39 -3.00 -12.39
CA ALA A 275 9.16 -3.39 -11.69
C ALA A 275 9.42 -3.90 -10.27
N LEU A 276 10.50 -4.67 -10.07
CA LEU A 276 10.90 -5.17 -8.75
C LEU A 276 11.29 -4.01 -7.84
N ALA A 277 12.03 -3.05 -8.38
CA ALA A 277 12.48 -1.90 -7.62
C ALA A 277 11.28 -0.97 -7.27
N LEU A 278 10.34 -0.75 -8.19
CA LEU A 278 9.08 -0.06 -7.91
C LEU A 278 8.28 -0.77 -6.80
N LEU A 279 8.16 -2.09 -6.89
CA LEU A 279 7.48 -2.91 -5.89
C LEU A 279 8.10 -2.74 -4.49
N LEU A 280 9.43 -2.85 -4.39
CA LEU A 280 10.15 -2.69 -3.13
C LEU A 280 9.95 -1.29 -2.54
N VAL A 281 10.11 -0.24 -3.36
CA VAL A 281 9.89 1.15 -2.94
C VAL A 281 8.46 1.34 -2.45
N ASN A 282 7.46 0.85 -3.17
CA ASN A 282 6.06 0.97 -2.76
C ASN A 282 5.80 0.31 -1.40
N VAL A 283 6.27 -0.91 -1.20
CA VAL A 283 6.12 -1.61 0.10
C VAL A 283 6.77 -0.81 1.23
N VAL A 284 7.96 -0.25 1.02
CA VAL A 284 8.63 0.57 2.03
C VAL A 284 7.85 1.84 2.36
N PHE A 285 7.46 2.60 1.34
CA PHE A 285 6.77 3.88 1.53
C PHE A 285 5.36 3.71 2.11
N ILE A 286 4.66 2.63 1.78
CA ILE A 286 3.36 2.31 2.37
C ILE A 286 3.52 2.05 3.88
N ASN A 287 4.44 1.17 4.28
CA ASN A 287 4.68 0.89 5.70
C ASN A 287 5.20 2.13 6.45
N LEU A 288 6.16 2.86 5.87
CA LEU A 288 6.72 4.06 6.49
C LEU A 288 5.68 5.17 6.63
N SER A 289 4.86 5.39 5.60
CA SER A 289 3.82 6.42 5.65
C SER A 289 2.70 6.06 6.61
N ALA A 290 2.32 4.78 6.70
CA ALA A 290 1.35 4.33 7.69
C ALA A 290 1.88 4.53 9.12
N LEU A 291 3.15 4.19 9.37
CA LEU A 291 3.82 4.46 10.64
C LEU A 291 3.83 5.96 10.98
N VAL A 292 4.25 6.81 10.04
CA VAL A 292 4.31 8.27 10.26
C VAL A 292 2.92 8.85 10.51
N ALA A 293 1.89 8.38 9.80
CA ALA A 293 0.52 8.81 10.01
C ALA A 293 -0.01 8.41 11.39
N LEU A 294 0.22 7.17 11.83
CA LEU A 294 -0.14 6.71 13.17
C LEU A 294 0.57 7.53 14.27
N LEU A 295 1.88 7.81 14.11
CA LEU A 295 2.61 8.69 15.01
C LEU A 295 2.02 10.11 15.04
N GLY A 296 1.56 10.60 13.88
CA GLY A 296 0.90 11.89 13.72
C GLY A 296 -0.45 11.97 14.46
N PHE A 297 -1.21 10.86 14.50
CA PHE A 297 -2.46 10.74 15.25
C PHE A 297 -2.26 10.50 16.76
N GLY A 298 -1.05 10.71 17.29
CA GLY A 298 -0.77 10.58 18.72
C GLY A 298 -0.55 9.15 19.21
N TYR A 299 -0.61 8.14 18.34
CA TYR A 299 -0.21 6.78 18.71
C TYR A 299 1.31 6.72 18.88
N ARG A 300 1.75 6.85 20.13
CA ARG A 300 3.16 6.77 20.49
C ARG A 300 3.47 5.38 21.06
N PRO A 301 4.67 4.84 20.80
CA PRO A 301 5.18 3.68 21.53
C PRO A 301 5.21 4.01 23.02
N SER A 302 4.56 3.18 23.84
CA SER A 302 4.27 3.48 25.25
C SER A 302 5.49 3.44 26.17
N GLU A 303 6.67 2.99 25.73
CA GLU A 303 7.90 3.23 26.48
C GLU A 303 9.12 3.45 25.59
N VAL A 304 9.80 4.58 25.80
CA VAL A 304 11.21 4.80 25.43
C VAL A 304 12.12 4.10 26.46
N SER A 305 11.78 2.90 26.92
CA SER A 305 12.54 2.16 27.95
C SER A 305 13.59 1.22 27.37
N SER A 306 13.54 0.91 26.06
CA SER A 306 14.44 -0.07 25.45
C SER A 306 15.61 0.50 24.64
N LEU A 307 15.91 1.81 24.68
CA LEU A 307 17.18 2.33 24.12
C LEU A 307 18.42 1.60 24.69
N ARG A 308 18.31 1.04 25.91
CA ARG A 308 19.34 0.24 26.58
C ARG A 308 19.32 -1.26 26.20
N GLU A 309 18.18 -1.79 25.75
CA GLU A 309 18.01 -3.18 25.26
C GLU A 309 18.26 -3.32 23.75
N TRP A 310 18.10 -2.23 22.99
CA TRP A 310 18.43 -2.13 21.56
C TRP A 310 19.94 -2.29 21.29
N LEU A 311 20.77 -2.03 22.31
CA LEU A 311 22.23 -2.20 22.30
C LEU A 311 22.70 -3.66 22.53
N SER A 312 21.78 -4.63 22.72
CA SER A 312 22.17 -6.03 22.88
C SER A 312 22.48 -6.70 21.54
N PHE A 313 23.73 -7.15 21.38
CA PHE A 313 24.25 -7.78 20.17
C PHE A 313 23.71 -9.20 19.99
N SER A 314 22.53 -9.33 19.38
CA SER A 314 22.06 -10.60 18.83
C SER A 314 22.36 -10.67 17.33
N PRO A 315 22.91 -11.79 16.80
CA PRO A 315 23.24 -11.91 15.38
C PRO A 315 22.02 -11.77 14.46
N ARG A 316 20.82 -12.16 14.92
CA ARG A 316 19.57 -11.95 14.18
C ARG A 316 19.19 -10.47 14.04
N ARG A 317 19.54 -9.64 15.03
CA ARG A 317 19.29 -8.18 15.00
C ARG A 317 20.29 -7.43 14.11
N ILE A 318 21.53 -7.88 14.05
CA ILE A 318 22.52 -7.35 13.10
C ILE A 318 22.03 -7.55 11.66
N VAL A 319 21.50 -8.73 11.35
CA VAL A 319 20.93 -9.01 10.02
C VAL A 319 19.73 -8.12 9.71
N SER A 320 18.82 -7.89 10.68
CA SER A 320 17.66 -7.00 10.44
C SER A 320 18.07 -5.53 10.28
N VAL A 321 19.06 -5.05 11.04
CA VAL A 321 19.60 -3.69 10.87
C VAL A 321 20.30 -3.54 9.53
N LEU A 322 21.12 -4.51 9.12
CA LEU A 322 21.77 -4.51 7.80
C LEU A 322 20.74 -4.57 6.66
N ALA A 323 19.67 -5.35 6.82
CA ALA A 323 18.58 -5.40 5.85
C ALA A 323 17.85 -4.05 5.75
N ALA A 324 17.54 -3.41 6.88
CA ALA A 324 16.90 -2.10 6.91
C ALA A 324 17.81 -1.01 6.30
N VAL A 325 19.10 -1.01 6.61
CA VAL A 325 20.09 -0.09 6.02
C VAL A 325 20.24 -0.35 4.52
N GLY A 326 20.31 -1.60 4.09
CA GLY A 326 20.38 -1.96 2.67
C GLY A 326 19.13 -1.50 1.90
N LEU A 327 17.96 -1.67 2.50
CA LEU A 327 16.68 -1.19 1.96
C LEU A 327 16.62 0.33 1.90
N ALA A 328 17.09 1.04 2.92
CA ALA A 328 17.18 2.49 2.93
C ALA A 328 18.14 3.02 1.85
N LEU A 329 19.31 2.39 1.69
CA LEU A 329 20.26 2.72 0.63
C LEU A 329 19.66 2.46 -0.76
N LEU A 330 18.94 1.35 -0.95
CA LEU A 330 18.24 1.06 -2.19
C LEU A 330 17.19 2.12 -2.51
N VAL A 331 16.40 2.54 -1.51
CA VAL A 331 15.42 3.63 -1.64
C VAL A 331 16.11 4.95 -2.02
N VAL A 332 17.20 5.32 -1.34
CA VAL A 332 17.95 6.54 -1.64
C VAL A 332 18.53 6.51 -3.06
N ALA A 333 19.13 5.39 -3.46
CA ALA A 333 19.66 5.20 -4.81
C ALA A 333 18.55 5.32 -5.87
N MET A 334 17.36 4.79 -5.59
CA MET A 334 16.21 4.86 -6.47
C MET A 334 15.67 6.29 -6.59
N LEU A 335 15.46 6.99 -5.48
CA LEU A 335 15.06 8.41 -5.48
C LEU A 335 16.05 9.26 -6.26
N PHE A 336 17.36 8.99 -6.08
CA PHE A 336 18.41 9.64 -6.85
C PHE A 336 18.31 9.32 -8.35
N GLY A 337 18.08 8.06 -8.72
CA GLY A 337 17.85 7.65 -10.11
C GLY A 337 16.66 8.35 -10.74
N THR A 338 15.52 8.38 -10.04
CA THR A 338 14.31 9.10 -10.49
C THR A 338 14.56 10.60 -10.62
N TYR A 339 15.31 11.21 -9.69
CA TYR A 339 15.68 12.63 -9.76
C TYR A 339 16.55 12.94 -10.99
N GLN A 340 17.54 12.09 -11.26
CA GLN A 340 18.38 12.19 -12.47
C GLN A 340 17.57 12.02 -13.75
N TYR A 341 16.60 11.08 -13.76
CA TYR A 341 15.69 10.91 -14.90
C TYR A 341 14.85 12.16 -15.15
N PHE A 342 14.26 12.75 -14.10
CA PHE A 342 13.44 13.95 -14.23
C PHE A 342 14.24 15.13 -14.81
N LEU A 343 15.48 15.34 -14.35
CA LEU A 343 16.36 16.37 -14.92
C LEU A 343 16.68 16.10 -16.38
N PHE A 344 16.90 14.84 -16.75
CA PHE A 344 17.16 14.45 -18.13
C PHE A 344 15.95 14.65 -19.04
N ASP A 345 14.75 14.23 -18.62
CA ASP A 345 13.52 14.39 -19.39
C ASP A 345 13.15 15.87 -19.57
N GLN A 346 13.39 16.70 -18.54
CA GLN A 346 13.23 18.15 -18.66
C GLN A 346 14.26 18.76 -19.62
N ALA A 347 15.51 18.30 -19.60
CA ALA A 347 16.53 18.72 -20.56
C ALA A 347 16.13 18.31 -21.98
N VAL A 348 15.68 17.08 -22.20
CA VAL A 348 15.21 16.59 -23.50
C VAL A 348 14.06 17.44 -24.01
N ASN A 349 13.02 17.66 -23.21
CA ASN A 349 11.88 18.50 -23.61
C ASN A 349 12.33 19.91 -24.02
N ARG A 350 13.19 20.56 -23.23
CA ARG A 350 13.73 21.89 -23.57
C ARG A 350 14.54 21.88 -24.86
N ASN A 351 15.42 20.91 -25.04
CA ASN A 351 16.28 20.79 -26.23
C ASN A 351 15.47 20.48 -27.49
N VAL A 352 14.40 19.69 -27.37
CA VAL A 352 13.50 19.40 -28.49
C VAL A 352 12.74 20.66 -28.88
N ASP A 353 12.21 21.40 -27.91
CA ASP A 353 11.52 22.67 -28.12
C ASP A 353 12.42 23.71 -28.81
N GLU A 354 13.66 23.86 -28.33
CA GLU A 354 14.66 24.77 -28.93
C GLU A 354 15.02 24.40 -30.38
N VAL A 355 15.08 23.11 -30.72
CA VAL A 355 15.30 22.68 -32.10
C VAL A 355 14.07 22.92 -32.97
N LEU A 356 12.86 22.75 -32.44
CA LEU A 356 11.62 22.95 -33.18
C LEU A 356 11.25 24.45 -33.35
N ASP A 357 11.79 25.34 -32.52
CA ASP A 357 11.70 26.80 -32.65
C ASP A 357 12.53 27.37 -33.82
N ASP A 358 13.38 26.56 -34.46
CA ASP A 358 14.10 26.98 -35.66
C ASP A 358 13.12 27.31 -36.81
N PRO A 359 13.31 28.42 -37.55
CA PRO A 359 12.47 28.79 -38.69
C PRO A 359 12.26 27.67 -39.72
N ASP A 360 13.22 26.75 -39.86
CA ASP A 360 13.13 25.60 -40.75
C ASP A 360 12.05 24.57 -40.34
N TYR A 361 11.54 24.64 -39.11
CA TYR A 361 10.54 23.71 -38.54
C TYR A 361 9.24 24.38 -38.08
N SER A 362 8.97 25.62 -38.49
CA SER A 362 7.80 26.42 -38.03
C SER A 362 6.41 25.77 -38.25
N ASN A 363 6.34 24.72 -39.08
CA ASN A 363 5.12 23.95 -39.36
C ASN A 363 4.93 22.74 -38.43
N LEU A 364 5.85 22.53 -37.49
CA LEU A 364 5.81 21.48 -36.47
C LEU A 364 5.43 22.10 -35.12
N GLU A 365 4.48 21.49 -34.43
CA GLU A 365 4.11 21.82 -33.06
C GLU A 365 4.48 20.63 -32.17
N LEU A 366 5.24 20.85 -31.10
CA LEU A 366 5.62 19.76 -30.19
C LEU A 366 4.38 19.23 -29.47
N ALA A 367 3.98 17.98 -29.72
CA ALA A 367 2.87 17.36 -29.01
C ALA A 367 3.37 16.71 -27.71
N SER A 368 4.48 15.96 -27.79
CA SER A 368 5.18 15.44 -26.63
C SER A 368 6.63 15.10 -26.98
N ALA A 369 7.55 15.29 -26.05
CA ALA A 369 8.82 14.58 -26.07
C ALA A 369 8.93 13.81 -24.75
N SER A 370 9.35 12.56 -24.87
CA SER A 370 9.49 11.69 -23.70
C SER A 370 10.75 10.87 -23.86
N ALA A 371 11.62 10.96 -22.86
CA ALA A 371 12.73 10.04 -22.72
C ALA A 371 12.22 8.74 -22.11
N GLU A 372 12.33 7.62 -22.84
CA GLU A 372 12.26 6.29 -22.23
C GLU A 372 13.61 6.00 -21.59
N PHE A 373 13.71 6.33 -20.31
CA PHE A 373 14.84 6.00 -19.44
C PHE A 373 14.34 5.01 -18.39
N GLY A 374 14.38 3.72 -18.74
CA GLY A 374 14.10 2.65 -17.78
C GLY A 374 15.30 2.35 -16.87
N ALA A 375 15.24 1.23 -16.14
CA ALA A 375 16.36 0.71 -15.34
C ALA A 375 17.69 0.55 -16.14
N ALA A 376 17.60 0.49 -17.48
CA ALA A 376 18.71 0.58 -18.45
C ALA A 376 19.64 1.77 -18.21
N GLY A 377 19.04 2.93 -17.96
CA GLY A 377 19.75 4.20 -17.85
C GLY A 377 20.57 4.33 -16.57
N LEU A 378 20.22 3.55 -15.54
CA LEU A 378 21.02 3.39 -14.32
C LEU A 378 22.26 2.50 -14.55
N LEU A 379 22.21 1.63 -15.57
CA LEU A 379 23.30 0.73 -15.97
C LEU A 379 24.13 1.26 -17.15
N GLY A 380 23.77 2.41 -17.72
CA GLY A 380 24.55 3.11 -18.74
C GLY A 380 24.20 2.75 -20.20
N GLU A 381 23.04 2.18 -20.49
CA GLU A 381 22.58 1.95 -21.86
C GLU A 381 22.03 3.22 -22.53
N GLU A 382 22.09 3.27 -23.87
CA GLU A 382 21.62 4.39 -24.71
C GLU A 382 20.13 4.67 -24.47
N GLY A 383 19.80 5.87 -24.00
CA GLY A 383 18.40 6.27 -23.79
C GLY A 383 17.68 6.42 -25.12
N SER A 384 16.41 6.00 -25.18
CA SER A 384 15.54 6.28 -26.33
C SER A 384 14.72 7.54 -26.05
N VAL A 385 14.74 8.49 -26.96
CA VAL A 385 13.91 9.69 -26.91
C VAL A 385 12.88 9.59 -28.02
N THR A 386 11.60 9.52 -27.65
CA THR A 386 10.50 9.58 -28.61
C THR A 386 9.96 11.01 -28.65
N VAL A 387 10.02 11.64 -29.82
CA VAL A 387 9.44 12.96 -30.07
C VAL A 387 8.21 12.80 -30.94
N VAL A 388 7.05 13.23 -30.45
CA VAL A 388 5.81 13.32 -31.20
C VAL A 388 5.61 14.76 -31.63
N ALA A 389 5.79 15.01 -32.93
CA ALA A 389 5.58 16.32 -33.53
C ALA A 389 4.26 16.33 -34.32
N ALA A 390 3.39 17.28 -33.99
CA ALA A 390 2.18 17.52 -34.73
C ALA A 390 2.50 18.34 -35.99
N ARG A 391 1.97 17.95 -37.15
CA ARG A 391 2.20 18.67 -38.42
C ARG A 391 0.88 18.96 -39.15
N THR A 392 0.84 20.10 -39.84
CA THR A 392 -0.30 20.52 -40.69
C THR A 392 -0.09 20.19 -42.17
N THR A 393 1.16 20.01 -42.60
CA THR A 393 1.55 19.70 -43.99
C THR A 393 2.34 18.39 -44.06
N GLY A 394 2.29 17.71 -45.21
CA GLY A 394 3.02 16.45 -45.44
C GLY A 394 4.50 16.61 -45.79
N GLU A 395 5.12 17.72 -45.37
CA GLU A 395 6.52 18.03 -45.71
C GLU A 395 7.48 17.01 -45.06
N PRO A 396 8.46 16.47 -45.82
CA PRO A 396 9.40 15.50 -45.28
C PRO A 396 10.52 16.19 -44.49
N TYR A 397 10.71 15.77 -43.23
CA TYR A 397 11.79 16.23 -42.35
C TYR A 397 12.83 15.13 -42.07
N PRO A 398 13.60 14.66 -43.07
CA PRO A 398 14.46 13.47 -42.95
C PRO A 398 15.68 13.66 -42.03
N ARG A 399 16.03 14.90 -41.69
CA ARG A 399 17.19 15.23 -40.84
C ARG A 399 16.83 15.59 -39.41
N LEU A 400 15.54 15.65 -39.06
CA LEU A 400 15.10 16.14 -37.77
C LEU A 400 15.55 15.22 -36.63
N SER A 401 15.39 13.91 -36.77
CA SER A 401 15.85 12.93 -35.76
C SER A 401 17.35 13.04 -35.48
N GLU A 402 18.17 13.16 -36.52
CA GLU A 402 19.63 13.28 -36.39
C GLU A 402 20.08 14.64 -35.85
N ARG A 403 19.31 15.70 -36.11
CA ARG A 403 19.55 17.03 -35.54
C ARG A 403 19.22 17.05 -34.05
N LEU A 404 18.05 16.54 -33.67
CA LEU A 404 17.63 16.37 -32.29
C LEU A 404 18.63 15.50 -31.51
N ARG A 405 19.04 14.36 -32.08
CA ARG A 405 20.04 13.46 -31.48
C ARG A 405 21.34 14.19 -31.17
N ARG A 406 21.91 14.91 -32.14
CA ARG A 406 23.15 15.67 -31.95
C ARG A 406 23.03 16.78 -30.93
N HIS A 407 21.90 17.48 -30.92
CA HIS A 407 21.67 18.59 -29.98
C HIS A 407 21.50 18.08 -28.55
N ILE A 408 20.64 17.07 -28.35
CA ILE A 408 20.46 16.41 -27.05
C ILE A 408 21.78 15.81 -26.56
N ALA A 409 22.56 15.15 -27.42
CA ALA A 409 23.83 14.56 -27.04
C ALA A 409 24.89 15.59 -26.64
N ALA A 410 24.92 16.75 -27.32
CA ALA A 410 25.84 17.84 -27.00
C ALA A 410 25.52 18.48 -25.63
N GLU A 411 24.24 18.68 -25.32
CA GLU A 411 23.83 19.38 -24.11
C GLU A 411 23.76 18.47 -22.88
N THR A 412 23.36 17.21 -23.07
CA THR A 412 23.23 16.23 -21.97
C THR A 412 24.49 15.38 -21.75
N ASN A 413 25.47 15.46 -22.66
CA ASN A 413 26.68 14.64 -22.69
C ASN A 413 26.38 13.13 -22.63
N ARG A 414 25.28 12.70 -23.26
CA ARG A 414 24.81 11.32 -23.32
C ARG A 414 24.44 10.95 -24.76
N ASP A 415 24.81 9.76 -25.19
CA ASP A 415 24.33 9.25 -26.48
C ASP A 415 22.90 8.71 -26.33
N VAL A 416 22.06 9.05 -27.30
CA VAL A 416 20.64 8.70 -27.31
C VAL A 416 20.22 8.27 -28.70
N SER A 417 19.26 7.35 -28.77
CA SER A 417 18.50 7.12 -29.99
C SER A 417 17.29 8.04 -30.00
N VAL A 418 16.99 8.68 -31.14
CA VAL A 418 15.84 9.58 -31.27
C VAL A 418 14.88 9.05 -32.32
N GLU A 419 13.68 8.67 -31.90
CA GLU A 419 12.56 8.34 -32.78
C GLU A 419 11.64 9.55 -32.90
N VAL A 420 11.35 10.00 -34.13
CA VAL A 420 10.41 11.08 -34.37
C VAL A 420 9.16 10.51 -35.01
N ARG A 421 8.01 10.72 -34.36
CA ARG A 421 6.69 10.36 -34.86
C ARG A 421 5.93 11.62 -35.24
N PHE A 422 5.43 11.65 -36.47
CA PHE A 422 4.58 12.74 -36.93
C PHE A 422 3.12 12.38 -36.75
N VAL A 423 2.34 13.27 -36.13
CA VAL A 423 0.88 13.16 -36.05
C VAL A 423 0.28 14.28 -36.89
N GLU A 424 -0.55 13.92 -37.87
CA GLU A 424 -1.24 14.91 -38.69
C GLU A 424 -2.46 15.45 -37.97
N TYR A 425 -2.63 16.77 -38.00
CA TYR A 425 -3.79 17.44 -37.42
C TYR A 425 -4.28 18.55 -38.33
N GLN A 426 -5.57 18.88 -38.22
CA GLN A 426 -6.20 19.97 -38.96
C GLN A 426 -6.74 21.00 -37.96
N ARG A 427 -6.37 22.27 -38.16
CA ARG A 427 -6.84 23.39 -37.34
C ARG A 427 -7.79 24.23 -38.20
N ALA A 428 -9.08 24.26 -37.83
CA ALA A 428 -10.03 25.21 -38.41
C ALA A 428 -9.88 26.55 -37.68
N GLY A 429 -9.54 27.63 -38.38
CA GLY A 429 -9.39 28.96 -37.77
C GLY A 429 -10.76 29.61 -37.51
N SER A 430 -10.92 30.25 -36.35
CA SER A 430 -11.87 31.36 -36.19
C SER A 430 -11.25 32.60 -36.83
N GLY A 431 -11.76 32.98 -38.00
CA GLY A 431 -11.39 34.25 -38.65
C GLY A 431 -11.84 35.47 -37.87
#